data_AF-A0A6G4ANG7-F1
#
_entry.id   AF-A0A6G4ANG7-F1
#
_cell.length_a   1.000
_cell.length_b   1.000
_cell.length_c   1.000
_cell.angle_alpha   90.00
_cell.angle_beta   90.00
_cell.angle_gamma   90.00
#
_symmetry.space_group_name_H-M   'P 1'
#
loop_
_entity.id
_entity.type
_entity.pdbx_description
1 polymer ?
#
loop_
_entity_poly.entity_id
_entity_poly.type
_entity_poly.pdbx_seq_one_letter_code
_entity_poly.pdbx_strand_id
1 'polypeptide(L)'
;MNASGYRDLADRLKAYGLSIVAKGAQLCVANPLSANLVEEIASQGGRYVTSWGYELGERGDESGTALRLAFLLGASPGGAV
;
A
#
# COMPACT_ATOMS: atom_id res chain seq x y z
N MET A 1 6.90 -10.53 14.44
CA MET A 1 6.64 -9.85 13.15
C MET A 1 6.61 -8.37 13.43
N ASN A 2 7.65 -7.67 13.01
CA ASN A 2 7.96 -6.33 13.51
C ASN A 2 7.33 -5.34 12.53
N ALA A 3 6.54 -4.39 13.02
CA ALA A 3 5.84 -3.37 12.22
C ALA A 3 6.77 -2.53 11.32
N SER A 4 8.10 -2.66 11.48
CA SER A 4 9.12 -2.09 10.60
C SER A 4 9.09 -2.62 9.16
N GLY A 5 8.45 -3.76 8.89
CA GLY A 5 8.46 -4.40 7.57
C GLY A 5 7.73 -3.64 6.46
N TYR A 6 6.85 -2.71 6.81
CA TYR A 6 6.08 -1.92 5.84
C TYR A 6 6.37 -0.43 5.87
N ARG A 7 7.36 0.02 6.66
CA ARG A 7 7.57 1.46 6.87
C ARG A 7 7.78 2.20 5.54
N ASP A 8 8.67 1.68 4.71
CA ASP A 8 9.02 2.30 3.43
C ASP A 8 7.84 2.29 2.44
N LEU A 9 7.11 1.18 2.38
CA LEU A 9 5.89 1.10 1.58
C LEU A 9 4.82 2.07 2.07
N ALA A 10 4.60 2.15 3.38
CA ALA A 10 3.62 3.03 3.99
C ALA A 10 3.95 4.51 3.74
N ASP A 11 5.20 4.91 3.89
CA ASP A 11 5.61 6.30 3.67
C ASP A 11 5.45 6.71 2.19
N ARG A 12 5.72 5.79 1.25
CA ARG A 12 5.46 6.02 -0.18
C ARG A 12 3.97 6.15 -0.48
N LEU A 13 3.14 5.27 0.06
CA LEU A 13 1.68 5.31 -0.13
C LEU A 13 1.06 6.60 0.45
N LYS A 14 1.56 7.11 1.57
CA LYS A 14 1.16 8.42 2.09
C LYS A 14 1.49 9.56 1.12
N ALA A 15 2.60 9.48 0.38
CA ALA A 15 2.95 10.48 -0.62
C ALA A 15 1.96 10.52 -1.80
N TYR A 16 1.21 9.44 -2.04
CA TYR A 16 0.07 9.40 -2.96
C TYR A 16 -1.24 9.93 -2.34
N GLY A 17 -1.21 10.44 -1.10
CA GLY A 17 -2.40 10.93 -0.39
C GLY A 17 -3.28 9.82 0.19
N LEU A 18 -2.79 8.57 0.25
CA LEU A 18 -3.54 7.45 0.81
C LEU A 18 -3.48 7.43 2.33
N SER A 19 -4.59 7.03 2.95
CA SER A 19 -4.68 6.78 4.39
C SER A 19 -4.22 5.37 4.71
N ILE A 20 -3.45 5.21 5.80
CA ILE A 20 -2.84 3.94 6.17
C ILE A 20 -3.10 3.64 7.63
N VAL A 21 -3.62 2.44 7.89
CA VAL A 21 -3.84 1.90 9.22
C VAL A 21 -3.18 0.54 9.31
N ALA A 22 -2.22 0.38 10.23
CA ALA A 22 -1.67 -0.93 10.54
C ALA A 22 -2.67 -1.74 11.37
N LYS A 23 -3.03 -2.94 10.89
CA LYS A 23 -3.91 -3.90 11.56
C LYS A 23 -3.14 -5.19 11.82
N GLY A 24 -2.46 -5.27 12.97
CA GLY A 24 -1.62 -6.42 13.31
C GLY A 24 -0.49 -6.62 12.29
N ALA A 25 -0.55 -7.71 11.51
CA ALA A 25 0.46 -8.03 10.49
C ALA A 25 0.13 -7.49 9.09
N GLN A 26 -0.98 -6.78 8.92
CA GLN A 26 -1.45 -6.23 7.66
C GLN A 26 -1.46 -4.70 7.66
N LEU A 27 -1.43 -4.12 6.47
CA LEU A 27 -1.70 -2.70 6.23
C LEU A 27 -3.05 -2.54 5.54
N CYS A 28 -3.95 -1.80 6.17
CA CYS A 28 -5.17 -1.32 5.54
C CYS A 28 -4.88 0.04 4.88
N VAL A 29 -5.05 0.13 3.57
CA VAL A 29 -4.76 1.31 2.76
C VAL A 29 -6.06 1.76 2.11
N ALA A 30 -6.43 3.03 2.29
CA ALA A 30 -7.69 3.57 1.79
C ALA A 30 -7.47 4.88 1.04
N ASN A 31 -8.26 5.09 -0.01
CA ASN A 31 -8.39 6.42 -0.60
C ASN A 31 -9.34 7.27 0.26
N PRO A 32 -8.87 8.37 0.87
CA PRO A 32 -9.73 9.20 1.73
C PRO A 32 -10.87 9.90 0.95
N LEU A 33 -10.78 9.97 -0.37
CA LEU A 33 -11.81 10.59 -1.24
C LEU A 33 -12.91 9.61 -1.65
N SER A 34 -12.76 8.31 -1.37
CA SER A 34 -13.76 7.30 -1.72
C SER A 34 -13.80 6.18 -0.67
N ALA A 35 -14.90 6.08 0.06
CA ALA A 35 -15.11 5.06 1.09
C ALA A 35 -15.10 3.61 0.53
N ASN A 36 -15.26 3.45 -0.78
CA ASN A 36 -15.30 2.14 -1.44
C ASN A 36 -13.93 1.68 -1.94
N LEU A 37 -12.90 2.54 -1.90
CA LEU A 37 -11.56 2.21 -2.36
C LEU A 37 -10.65 1.94 -1.17
N VAL A 38 -10.60 0.67 -0.78
CA VAL A 38 -9.80 0.17 0.33
C VAL A 38 -9.16 -1.16 -0.06
N GLU A 39 -7.92 -1.35 0.34
CA GLU A 39 -7.18 -2.59 0.16
C GLU A 39 -6.46 -2.98 1.44
N GLU A 40 -6.44 -4.28 1.74
CA GLU A 40 -5.69 -4.84 2.86
C GLU A 40 -4.49 -5.61 2.33
N ILE A 41 -3.29 -5.21 2.76
CA ILE A 41 -2.01 -5.69 2.24
C ILE A 41 -1.31 -6.53 3.30
N ALA A 42 -0.88 -7.72 2.91
CA ALA A 42 -0.03 -8.59 3.71
C ALA A 42 1.33 -8.78 3.04
N SER A 43 2.35 -9.08 3.85
CA SER A 43 3.69 -9.45 3.40
C SER A 43 3.85 -10.95 3.62
N GLN A 44 3.91 -11.71 2.53
CA GLN A 44 4.06 -13.16 2.55
C GLN A 44 5.33 -13.55 1.79
N GLY A 45 6.31 -14.14 2.49
CA GLY A 45 7.56 -14.58 1.85
C GLY A 45 8.34 -13.47 1.15
N GLY A 46 8.22 -12.22 1.60
CA GLY A 46 8.84 -11.06 0.95
C GLY A 46 8.02 -10.42 -0.16
N ARG A 47 6.82 -10.94 -0.47
CA ARG A 47 5.89 -10.36 -1.44
C ARG A 47 4.78 -9.61 -0.75
N TYR A 48 4.39 -8.49 -1.33
CA TYR A 48 3.19 -7.75 -0.95
C TYR A 48 1.99 -8.29 -1.72
N VAL A 49 1.00 -8.77 -0.99
CA VAL A 49 -0.22 -9.38 -1.56
C VAL A 49 -1.46 -8.72 -0.99
N THR A 50 -2.52 -8.63 -1.79
CA THR A 50 -3.84 -8.21 -1.31
C THR A 50 -4.47 -9.31 -0.44
N SER A 51 -5.55 -8.98 0.28
CA SER A 51 -6.36 -9.95 1.04
C SER A 51 -6.95 -11.05 0.15
N TRP A 52 -7.11 -10.79 -1.14
CA TRP A 52 -7.57 -11.73 -2.15
C TRP A 52 -6.46 -12.63 -2.71
N GLY A 53 -5.21 -12.42 -2.30
CA GLY A 53 -4.04 -13.19 -2.75
C GLY A 53 -3.40 -12.71 -4.04
N TYR A 54 -3.78 -11.54 -4.57
CA TYR A 54 -3.12 -10.96 -5.74
C TYR A 54 -1.79 -10.34 -5.34
N GLU A 55 -0.74 -10.64 -6.10
CA GLU A 55 0.58 -10.05 -5.91
C GLU A 55 0.62 -8.61 -6.43
N LEU A 56 1.09 -7.69 -5.60
CA LEU A 56 1.29 -6.28 -5.94
C LEU A 56 2.74 -5.98 -6.30
N GLY A 57 3.67 -6.65 -5.62
CA GLY A 57 5.11 -6.50 -5.79
C GLY A 57 5.87 -7.19 -4.65
N GLU A 58 7.12 -6.81 -4.49
CA GLU A 58 8.04 -7.44 -3.54
C GLU A 58 8.81 -6.43 -2.70
N ARG A 59 9.33 -6.89 -1.58
CA ARG A 59 10.22 -6.13 -0.71
C ARG A 59 11.51 -5.80 -1.46
N GLY A 60 11.91 -4.53 -1.43
CA GLY A 60 12.98 -3.97 -2.27
C GLY A 60 12.45 -3.20 -3.49
N ASP A 61 11.20 -3.43 -3.92
CA ASP A 61 10.49 -2.61 -4.90
C ASP A 61 9.23 -1.97 -4.29
N GLU A 62 9.40 -1.29 -3.16
CA GLU A 62 8.30 -0.57 -2.52
C GLU A 62 7.79 0.59 -3.38
N SER A 63 8.60 1.11 -4.30
CA SER A 63 8.20 2.16 -5.24
C SER A 63 7.20 1.65 -6.26
N GLY A 64 7.52 0.55 -6.95
CA GLY A 64 6.62 -0.09 -7.92
C GLY A 64 5.36 -0.61 -7.24
N THR A 65 5.51 -1.22 -6.06
CA THR A 65 4.37 -1.68 -5.25
C THR A 65 3.44 -0.52 -4.89
N ALA A 66 3.98 0.60 -4.40
CA ALA A 66 3.18 1.77 -4.02
C ALA A 66 2.46 2.38 -5.22
N LEU A 67 3.13 2.49 -6.38
CA LEU A 67 2.54 3.03 -7.60
C LEU A 67 1.36 2.17 -8.08
N ARG A 68 1.53 0.83 -8.09
CA ARG A 68 0.46 -0.09 -8.50
C ARG A 68 -0.74 0.01 -7.55
N LEU A 69 -0.50 0.06 -6.24
CA LEU A 69 -1.58 0.18 -5.27
C LEU A 69 -2.28 1.55 -5.34
N ALA A 70 -1.53 2.63 -5.55
CA ALA A 70 -2.11 3.96 -5.76
C ALA A 70 -3.02 3.97 -6.98
N PHE A 71 -2.58 3.38 -8.10
CA PHE A 71 -3.40 3.24 -9.30
C PHE A 71 -4.70 2.46 -9.04
N LEU A 72 -4.62 1.32 -8.34
CA LEU A 72 -5.81 0.53 -7.97
C LEU A 72 -6.79 1.32 -7.10
N LEU A 73 -6.27 2.16 -6.21
CA LEU A 73 -7.06 3.00 -5.31
C LEU A 73 -7.45 4.35 -5.94
N GLY A 74 -7.20 4.56 -7.23
CA GLY A 74 -7.52 5.81 -7.92
C GLY A 74 -6.76 7.04 -7.39
N ALA A 75 -5.65 6.82 -6.70
CA ALA A 75 -4.74 7.87 -6.27
C ALA A 75 -3.68 8.11 -7.35
N SER A 76 -3.52 9.37 -7.76
CA SER A 76 -2.41 9.77 -8.61
C SER A 76 -1.25 10.25 -7.75
N PRO A 77 0.02 10.07 -8.17
CA PRO A 77 1.10 10.81 -7.55
C PRO A 77 0.70 12.28 -7.62
N GLY A 78 0.63 12.95 -6.47
CA GLY A 78 0.39 14.38 -6.43
C GLY A 78 1.41 15.01 -7.36
N GLY A 79 0.96 15.53 -8.49
CA GLY A 79 1.82 16.17 -9.46
C GLY A 79 2.48 17.33 -8.75
N ALA A 80 3.74 17.15 -8.36
CA ALA A 80 4.64 18.29 -8.24
C ALA A 80 4.84 18.78 -9.67
N VAL A 81 3.99 19.73 -10.08
CA VAL A 81 4.28 20.68 -11.15
C VAL A 81 5.25 21.74 -10.63
#